data_AF-A0A398CP21-F1
#
_entry.id   AF-A0A398CP21-F1
#
_cell.length_a   1.000
_cell.length_b   1.000
_cell.length_c   1.000
_cell.angle_alpha   90.00
_cell.angle_beta   90.00
_cell.angle_gamma   90.00
#
_symmetry.space_group_name_H-M   'P 1'
#
loop_
_entity.id
_entity.type
_entity.pdbx_description
1 polymer ?
#
loop_
_entity_poly.entity_id
_entity_poly.type
_entity_poly.pdbx_seq_one_letter_code
_entity_poly.pdbx_strand_id
1 'polypeptide(L)'
;MTRQRHLNNEELAVETDIAPNKIRAWIRSGKFKIYDYPNLADNCDLCRAPIRSGKLCYSCTTRIKDDVEKVYQQERLMRERLRQANAYISRK
;
A
#
# COMPACT_ATOMS: atom_id res chain seq x y z
N MET A 1 -13.67 13.96 -26.76
CA MET A 1 -12.51 13.07 -26.49
C MET A 1 -12.96 11.92 -25.58
N THR A 2 -13.75 10.97 -26.09
CA THR A 2 -14.43 9.96 -25.23
C THR A 2 -14.12 8.52 -25.63
N ARG A 3 -13.32 8.30 -26.69
CA ARG A 3 -13.27 7.00 -27.39
C ARG A 3 -12.40 5.92 -26.75
N GLN A 4 -11.59 6.24 -25.74
CA GLN A 4 -10.49 5.35 -25.29
C GLN A 4 -10.48 5.09 -23.77
N ARG A 5 -11.64 5.19 -23.11
CA ARG A 5 -11.76 5.01 -21.65
C ARG A 5 -11.60 3.56 -21.18
N HIS A 6 -11.80 2.60 -22.07
CA HIS A 6 -11.84 1.17 -21.75
C HIS A 6 -10.54 0.42 -22.05
N LEU A 7 -9.48 1.12 -22.47
CA LEU A 7 -8.20 0.50 -22.76
C LEU A 7 -7.61 -0.10 -21.48
N ASN A 8 -7.01 -1.28 -21.57
CA ASN A 8 -6.13 -1.81 -20.53
C ASN A 8 -4.73 -1.18 -20.64
N ASN A 9 -3.83 -1.49 -19.68
CA ASN A 9 -2.49 -0.90 -19.68
C ASN A 9 -1.67 -1.25 -20.93
N GLU A 10 -1.85 -2.46 -21.45
CA GLU A 10 -1.13 -3.02 -22.59
C GLU A 10 -1.60 -2.37 -23.90
N GLU A 11 -2.91 -2.26 -24.10
CA GLU A 11 -3.53 -1.57 -25.24
C GLU A 11 -3.18 -0.09 -25.25
N LEU A 12 -3.21 0.56 -24.08
CA LEU A 12 -2.80 1.95 -23.96
C LEU A 12 -1.32 2.12 -24.27
N ALA A 13 -0.46 1.17 -23.88
CA ALA A 13 0.96 1.17 -24.20
C ALA A 13 1.20 1.11 -25.72
N VAL A 14 0.46 0.27 -26.43
CA VAL A 14 0.54 0.14 -27.90
C VAL A 14 0.07 1.43 -28.59
N GLU A 15 -1.06 2.00 -28.16
CA GLU A 15 -1.62 3.21 -28.78
C GLU A 15 -0.73 4.46 -28.54
N THR A 16 -0.11 4.54 -27.36
CA THR A 16 0.68 5.72 -26.97
C THR A 16 2.18 5.56 -27.22
N ASP A 17 2.63 4.39 -27.67
CA ASP A 17 4.04 4.00 -27.78
C ASP A 17 4.83 4.22 -26.47
N ILE A 18 4.15 4.04 -25.34
CA ILE A 18 4.72 4.21 -24.00
C ILE A 18 4.83 2.85 -23.35
N ALA A 19 6.01 2.56 -22.78
CA ALA A 19 6.21 1.33 -22.01
C ALA A 19 5.17 1.18 -20.87
N PRO A 20 4.58 -0.02 -20.67
CA PRO A 20 3.54 -0.25 -19.66
C PRO A 20 4.02 0.04 -18.23
N ASN A 21 5.33 -0.09 -17.97
CA ASN A 21 5.94 0.31 -16.70
C ASN A 21 5.80 1.81 -16.41
N LYS A 22 5.86 2.66 -17.45
CA LYS A 22 5.71 4.10 -17.32
C LYS A 22 4.25 4.49 -17.08
N ILE A 23 3.31 3.78 -17.71
CA ILE A 23 1.87 3.93 -17.45
C ILE A 23 1.56 3.60 -15.98
N ARG A 24 2.10 2.48 -15.47
CA ARG A 24 2.00 2.10 -14.04
C ARG A 24 2.56 3.18 -13.12
N ALA A 25 3.73 3.74 -13.44
CA ALA A 25 4.31 4.85 -12.67
C ALA A 25 3.41 6.10 -12.68
N TRP A 26 2.75 6.40 -13.79
CA TRP A 26 1.80 7.51 -13.89
C TRP A 26 0.53 7.28 -13.07
N ILE A 27 0.01 6.05 -13.05
CA ILE A 27 -1.09 5.62 -12.16
C ILE A 27 -0.71 5.84 -10.69
N ARG A 28 0.49 5.42 -10.26
CA ARG A 28 0.99 5.67 -8.89
C ARG A 28 1.08 7.14 -8.53
N SER A 29 1.51 7.97 -9.49
CA SER A 29 1.65 9.41 -9.29
C SER A 29 0.33 10.19 -9.34
N GLY A 30 -0.80 9.52 -9.66
CA GLY A 30 -2.12 10.18 -9.75
C GLY A 30 -2.28 11.10 -10.96
N LYS A 31 -1.46 10.94 -12.00
CA LYS A 31 -1.54 11.77 -13.23
C LYS A 31 -2.79 11.49 -14.07
N PHE A 32 -3.40 10.32 -13.90
CA PHE A 32 -4.65 9.95 -14.55
C PHE A 32 -5.83 10.14 -13.61
N LYS A 33 -6.93 10.68 -14.15
CA LYS A 33 -8.24 10.58 -13.50
C LYS A 33 -8.75 9.14 -13.62
N ILE A 34 -8.29 8.25 -12.76
CA ILE A 34 -8.59 6.80 -12.80
C ILE A 34 -10.11 6.50 -12.84
N TYR A 35 -10.95 7.39 -12.31
CA TYR A 35 -12.41 7.27 -12.43
C TYR A 35 -12.92 7.22 -13.88
N ASP A 36 -12.23 7.90 -14.81
CA ASP A 36 -12.56 7.87 -16.24
C ASP A 36 -12.03 6.62 -16.95
N TYR A 37 -11.15 5.82 -16.30
CA TYR A 37 -10.42 4.71 -16.90
C TYR A 37 -10.51 3.44 -16.02
N PRO A 38 -11.62 2.68 -16.08
CA PRO A 38 -11.83 1.52 -15.21
C PRO A 38 -10.82 0.39 -15.43
N ASN A 39 -10.25 0.25 -16.62
CA ASN A 39 -9.35 -0.86 -16.94
C ASN A 39 -7.88 -0.54 -16.66
N LEU A 40 -7.56 0.70 -16.28
CA LEU A 40 -6.23 1.08 -15.80
C LEU A 40 -6.10 0.73 -14.32
N ALA A 41 -5.16 -0.16 -14.01
CA ALA A 41 -4.76 -0.49 -12.66
C ALA A 41 -3.26 -0.79 -12.62
N ASP A 42 -2.61 -0.44 -11.53
CA ASP A 42 -1.27 -0.92 -11.22
C ASP A 42 -1.34 -2.15 -10.30
N ASN A 43 -0.22 -2.76 -9.97
CA ASN A 43 -0.16 -3.89 -9.05
C ASN A 43 0.45 -3.48 -7.71
N CYS A 44 -0.08 -4.04 -6.62
CA CYS A 44 0.48 -3.91 -5.28
C CYS A 44 1.90 -4.48 -5.21
N ASP A 45 2.85 -3.73 -4.68
CA ASP A 45 4.24 -4.18 -4.58
C ASP A 45 4.41 -5.41 -3.65
N LEU A 46 3.49 -5.63 -2.71
CA LEU A 46 3.56 -6.75 -1.75
C LEU A 46 2.81 -7.99 -2.22
N CYS A 47 1.53 -7.85 -2.63
CA CYS A 47 0.67 -9.00 -2.96
C CYS A 47 0.29 -9.09 -4.44
N ARG A 48 0.75 -8.15 -5.27
CA ARG A 48 0.45 -8.05 -6.71
C ARG A 48 -1.04 -7.90 -7.07
N ALA A 49 -1.90 -7.66 -6.08
CA ALA A 49 -3.31 -7.34 -6.33
C ALA A 49 -3.45 -6.05 -7.16
N PRO A 50 -4.45 -5.93 -8.04
CA PRO A 50 -4.69 -4.72 -8.80
C PRO A 50 -5.07 -3.57 -7.87
N ILE A 51 -4.32 -2.48 -7.94
CA ILE A 51 -4.51 -1.24 -7.20
C ILE A 51 -4.70 -0.08 -8.16
N ARG A 52 -5.56 0.85 -7.74
CA ARG A 52 -5.84 2.06 -8.51
C ARG A 52 -5.11 3.29 -7.99
N SER A 53 -4.45 3.19 -6.84
CA SER A 53 -3.68 4.29 -6.25
C SER A 53 -2.68 3.77 -5.23
N GLY A 54 -1.62 4.54 -5.01
CA GLY A 54 -0.57 4.20 -4.05
C GLY A 54 0.36 3.08 -4.54
N LYS A 55 1.20 2.58 -3.62
CA LYS A 55 2.15 1.47 -3.86
C LYS A 55 1.66 0.13 -3.30
N LEU A 56 0.83 0.21 -2.25
CA LEU A 56 0.29 -0.94 -1.54
C LEU A 56 -1.23 -0.87 -1.57
N CYS A 57 -1.87 -2.03 -1.70
CA CYS A 57 -3.31 -2.11 -1.54
C CYS A 57 -3.70 -1.82 -0.08
N TYR A 58 -4.99 -1.54 0.12
CA TYR A 58 -5.55 -1.27 1.45
C TYR A 58 -5.27 -2.42 2.43
N SER A 59 -5.47 -3.67 2.02
CA SER A 59 -5.25 -4.83 2.90
C SER A 59 -3.79 -4.98 3.33
N CYS A 60 -2.83 -4.80 2.42
CA CYS A 60 -1.40 -4.83 2.75
C CYS A 60 -1.02 -3.69 3.70
N THR A 61 -1.54 -2.49 3.44
CA THR A 61 -1.27 -1.31 4.28
C THR A 61 -1.82 -1.51 5.70
N THR A 62 -3.06 -2.00 5.82
CA THR A 62 -3.68 -2.27 7.12
C THR A 62 -2.92 -3.35 7.88
N ARG A 63 -2.57 -4.47 7.23
CA ARG A 63 -1.77 -5.53 7.86
C ARG A 63 -0.45 -5.02 8.44
N ILE A 64 0.29 -4.22 7.67
CA ILE A 64 1.57 -3.65 8.13
C ILE A 64 1.34 -2.73 9.33
N LYS A 65 0.32 -1.86 9.28
CA LYS A 65 -0.01 -0.98 10.41
C LYS A 65 -0.36 -1.77 11.66
N ASP A 66 -1.18 -2.81 11.52
CA ASP A 66 -1.59 -3.66 12.63
C ASP A 66 -0.39 -4.40 13.23
N ASP A 67 0.51 -4.91 12.40
CA ASP A 67 1.70 -5.63 12.86
C ASP A 67 2.68 -4.69 13.57
N VAL A 68 2.86 -3.46 13.06
CA VAL A 68 3.64 -2.41 13.72
C VAL A 68 3.05 -2.04 15.08
N GLU A 69 1.73 -1.82 15.15
CA GLU A 69 1.05 -1.50 16.40
C GLU A 69 1.20 -2.63 17.43
N LYS A 70 1.03 -3.89 17.02
CA LYS A 70 1.23 -5.05 17.91
C LYS A 70 2.63 -5.08 18.51
N VAL A 71 3.67 -4.82 17.71
CA VAL A 71 5.06 -4.78 18.20
C VAL A 71 5.21 -3.69 19.26
N TYR A 72 4.72 -2.48 19.00
CA TYR A 72 4.78 -1.39 19.98
C TYR A 72 4.02 -1.71 21.28
N GLN A 73 2.84 -2.32 21.18
CA GLN A 73 2.06 -2.74 22.35
C GLN A 73 2.79 -3.81 23.17
N GLN A 74 3.40 -4.80 22.51
CA GLN A 74 4.19 -5.83 23.18
C GLN A 74 5.39 -5.23 23.92
N GLU A 75 6.12 -4.30 23.31
CA GLU A 75 7.23 -3.60 23.96
C GLU A 75 6.77 -2.79 25.18
N ARG A 76 5.63 -2.10 25.08
CA ARG A 76 5.05 -1.34 26.20
C ARG A 76 4.72 -2.24 27.39
N LEU A 77 4.01 -3.33 27.14
CA LEU A 77 3.65 -4.30 28.17
C LEU A 77 4.89 -4.94 28.82
N MET A 78 5.92 -5.25 28.02
CA MET A 78 7.18 -5.78 28.53
C MET A 78 7.88 -4.76 29.44
N ARG A 79 7.95 -3.49 29.04
CA ARG A 79 8.53 -2.41 29.87
C ARG A 79 7.76 -2.22 31.17
N GLU A 80 6.43 -2.28 31.14
CA GLU A 80 5.60 -2.19 32.35
C GLU A 80 5.85 -3.36 33.30
N ARG A 81 5.93 -4.60 32.79
CA ARG A 81 6.27 -5.79 33.58
C ARG A 81 7.66 -5.67 34.23
N LEU A 82 8.66 -5.22 33.48
CA LEU A 82 10.01 -4.99 34.01
C LEU A 82 10.02 -3.93 35.12
N ARG A 83 9.29 -2.83 34.95
CA ARG A 83 9.15 -1.79 36.00
C ARG A 83 8.53 -2.35 37.28
N GLN A 84 7.46 -3.14 37.15
CA GLN A 84 6.80 -3.76 38.29
C GLN A 84 7.73 -4.75 39.02
N ALA A 85 8.45 -5.58 38.27
CA ALA A 85 9.42 -6.53 38.84
C ALA A 85 10.55 -5.79 39.61
N ASN A 86 11.11 -4.73 39.02
CA ASN A 86 12.15 -3.93 39.66
C ASN A 86 11.63 -3.22 40.93
N ALA A 87 10.41 -2.70 40.90
CA ALA A 87 9.80 -2.06 42.08
C ALA A 87 9.60 -3.06 43.23
N TYR A 88 9.18 -4.30 42.95
CA TYR A 88 9.07 -5.36 43.95
C TYR A 88 10.42 -5.67 44.60
N ILE A 89 11.49 -5.79 43.80
CA ILE A 89 12.84 -6.07 44.30
C ILE A 89 13.35 -4.94 45.19
N SER A 90 13.12 -3.66 44.82
CA SER A 90 13.57 -2.51 45.62
C SER A 90 12.89 -2.35 47.00
N ARG A 91 11.74 -2.99 47.21
CA ARG A 91 10.95 -2.89 48.45
C ARG A 91 11.26 -3.99 49.48
N LYS A 92 12.07 -4.98 49.12
CA LYS A 92 12.47 -6.11 49.97
C LYS A 92 13.92 -5.96 50.41
#